data_AF-A0A7W4XWR9-F1
#
_entry.id   AF-A0A7W4XWR9-F1
#
_cell.length_a   1.000
_cell.length_b   1.000
_cell.length_c   1.000
_cell.angle_alpha   90.00
_cell.angle_beta   90.00
_cell.angle_gamma   90.00
#
_symmetry.space_group_name_H-M   'P 1'
#
loop_
_entity.id
_entity.type
_entity.pdbx_description
1 polymer ?
#
loop_
_entity_poly.entity_id
_entity_poly.type
_entity_poly.pdbx_seq_one_letter_code
_entity_poly.pdbx_strand_id
1 'polypeptide(L)'
;MTTPAPTTCPPEPRRETLAECWTRLAAGRPSWTLDVLDVLEPHVLGRPADARDVVRYRDLPGAAAAQLLRRVPPARLADRQNAAPSLASVLTAAARHPDVVEVHGYLVPPPREDERIAAEGIVVHDHPGPGAGTLLDAGDGPGAEEAGALWARVQARFGLDDARGGPQVVRRRTCPRTGRAGWYLWWT
;
A
#
# COMPACT_ATOMS: atom_id res chain seq x y z
N MET A 1 43.19 -39.93 2.35
CA MET A 1 41.79 -39.46 2.35
C MET A 1 41.81 -38.02 1.85
N THR A 2 41.25 -37.78 0.67
CA THR A 2 41.25 -36.46 0.01
C THR A 2 40.01 -35.70 0.45
N THR A 3 40.17 -34.56 1.10
CA THR A 3 39.07 -33.68 1.50
C THR A 3 38.39 -33.12 0.26
N PRO A 4 37.04 -33.17 0.13
CA PRO A 4 36.35 -32.59 -1.01
C PRO A 4 36.44 -31.06 -0.94
N ALA A 5 36.68 -30.42 -2.09
CA ALA A 5 36.69 -28.98 -2.23
C ALA A 5 35.28 -28.41 -1.95
N PRO A 6 35.17 -27.22 -1.33
CA PRO A 6 33.88 -26.61 -1.06
C PRO A 6 33.21 -26.23 -2.38
N THR A 7 32.03 -26.79 -2.64
CA THR A 7 31.15 -26.38 -3.73
C THR A 7 30.71 -24.94 -3.48
N THR A 8 31.30 -23.99 -4.19
CA THR A 8 30.82 -22.61 -4.21
C THR A 8 29.51 -22.58 -4.97
N CYS A 9 28.40 -22.37 -4.25
CA CYS A 9 27.12 -22.06 -4.88
C CYS A 9 27.32 -20.78 -5.70
N PRO A 10 26.92 -20.74 -6.99
CA PRO A 10 26.99 -19.50 -7.76
C PRO A 10 26.19 -18.41 -7.02
N PRO A 11 26.68 -17.16 -6.99
CA PRO A 11 25.94 -16.07 -6.37
C PRO A 11 24.56 -15.98 -7.01
N GLU A 12 23.52 -15.88 -6.18
CA GLU A 12 22.16 -15.69 -6.69
C GLU A 12 22.15 -14.49 -7.64
N PRO A 13 21.52 -14.61 -8.83
CA PRO A 13 21.45 -13.51 -9.76
C PRO A 13 20.79 -12.32 -9.08
N ARG A 14 21.41 -11.14 -9.21
CA ARG A 14 20.87 -9.88 -8.68
C ARG A 14 19.44 -9.72 -9.18
N ARG A 15 18.48 -9.57 -8.26
CA ARG A 15 17.10 -9.25 -8.62
C ARG A 15 17.03 -7.87 -9.27
N GLU A 16 16.27 -7.77 -10.36
CA GLU A 16 15.94 -6.51 -11.02
C GLU A 16 15.19 -5.60 -10.02
N THR A 17 15.63 -4.35 -9.91
CA THR A 17 14.98 -3.32 -9.09
C THR A 17 13.67 -2.89 -9.75
N LEU A 18 12.73 -2.34 -8.99
CA LEU A 18 11.48 -1.83 -9.58
C LEU A 18 11.74 -0.72 -10.60
N ALA A 19 12.77 0.11 -10.39
CA ALA A 19 13.18 1.16 -11.33
C ALA A 19 13.69 0.60 -12.67
N GLU A 20 14.44 -0.50 -12.64
CA GLU A 20 14.86 -1.19 -13.87
C GLU A 20 13.67 -1.79 -14.60
N CYS A 21 12.74 -2.45 -13.88
CA CYS A 21 11.49 -2.95 -14.48
C CYS A 21 10.70 -1.81 -15.13
N TRP A 22 10.50 -0.69 -14.43
CA TRP A 22 9.75 0.46 -14.93
C TRP A 22 10.41 1.08 -16.16
N THR A 23 11.74 1.26 -16.13
CA THR A 23 12.49 1.83 -17.25
C THR A 23 12.35 0.96 -18.51
N ARG A 24 12.46 -0.36 -18.35
CA ARG A 24 12.26 -1.33 -19.43
C ARG A 24 10.83 -1.27 -19.98
N LEU A 25 9.83 -1.26 -19.10
CA LEU A 25 8.42 -1.21 -19.50
C LEU A 25 8.03 0.12 -20.15
N ALA A 26 8.62 1.23 -19.69
CA ALA A 26 8.42 2.54 -20.28
C ALA A 26 8.91 2.62 -21.73
N ALA A 27 9.94 1.81 -22.09
CA ALA A 27 10.49 1.74 -23.44
C ALA A 27 10.82 3.13 -24.04
N GLY A 28 11.41 4.01 -23.21
CA GLY A 28 11.77 5.38 -23.60
C GLY A 28 10.62 6.40 -23.51
N ARG A 29 9.40 5.98 -23.16
CA ARG A 29 8.30 6.91 -22.85
C ARG A 29 8.49 7.54 -21.47
N PRO A 30 8.07 8.80 -21.27
CA PRO A 30 8.10 9.42 -19.95
C PRO A 30 7.18 8.65 -18.98
N SER A 31 7.61 8.54 -17.73
CA SER A 31 6.89 7.90 -16.65
C SER A 31 7.16 8.69 -15.37
N TRP A 32 6.11 9.24 -14.77
CA TRP A 32 6.25 10.07 -13.57
C TRP A 32 6.49 9.22 -12.32
N THR A 33 6.02 7.97 -12.31
CA THR A 33 6.17 7.09 -11.16
C THR A 33 7.63 6.68 -10.92
N LEU A 34 8.50 6.75 -11.94
CA LEU A 34 9.95 6.56 -11.81
C LEU A 34 10.56 7.41 -10.69
N ASP A 35 10.05 8.65 -10.50
CA ASP A 35 10.59 9.63 -9.55
C ASP A 35 10.35 9.28 -8.07
N VAL A 36 9.56 8.22 -7.82
CA VAL A 36 9.15 7.81 -6.47
C VAL A 36 9.33 6.32 -6.19
N LEU A 37 9.88 5.55 -7.14
CA LEU A 37 10.07 4.11 -6.96
C LEU A 37 11.11 3.79 -5.88
N ASP A 38 12.10 4.66 -5.67
CA ASP A 38 13.06 4.52 -4.57
C ASP A 38 12.37 4.49 -3.20
N VAL A 39 11.30 5.28 -3.04
CA VAL A 39 10.48 5.31 -1.83
C VAL A 39 9.64 4.03 -1.68
N LEU A 40 9.20 3.44 -2.79
CA LEU A 40 8.29 2.28 -2.82
C LEU A 40 9.01 0.92 -2.86
N GLU A 41 10.25 0.87 -3.38
CA GLU A 41 11.07 -0.34 -3.55
C GLU A 41 11.12 -1.23 -2.29
N PRO A 42 11.25 -0.69 -1.05
CA PRO A 42 11.29 -1.52 0.15
C PRO A 42 9.94 -2.15 0.53
N HIS A 43 8.85 -1.68 -0.07
CA HIS A 43 7.47 -2.00 0.34
C HIS A 43 6.70 -2.83 -0.69
N VAL A 44 7.25 -3.00 -1.90
CA VAL A 44 6.62 -3.80 -2.96
C VAL A 44 6.77 -5.29 -2.72
N LEU A 45 5.72 -6.03 -3.09
CA LEU A 45 5.61 -7.47 -2.86
C LEU A 45 6.08 -8.32 -4.05
N GLY A 46 6.44 -7.67 -5.15
CA GLY A 46 6.85 -8.35 -6.38
C GLY A 46 7.35 -7.40 -7.44
N ARG A 47 7.46 -7.91 -8.66
CA ARG A 47 7.82 -7.16 -9.87
C ARG A 47 6.78 -7.47 -10.96
N PRO A 48 6.51 -6.53 -11.88
CA PRO A 48 5.63 -6.80 -12.99
C PRO A 48 6.35 -7.69 -14.00
N ALA A 49 5.68 -8.72 -14.52
CA ALA A 49 6.18 -9.50 -15.64
C ALA A 49 6.01 -8.70 -16.95
N ASP A 50 4.87 -8.02 -17.10
CA ASP A 50 4.60 -7.12 -18.23
C ASP A 50 3.80 -5.86 -17.83
N ALA A 51 3.59 -4.97 -18.79
CA ALA A 51 2.95 -3.67 -18.55
C ALA A 51 1.48 -3.78 -18.09
N ARG A 52 0.79 -4.92 -18.29
CA ARG A 52 -0.59 -5.13 -17.84
C ARG A 52 -0.70 -5.43 -16.34
N ASP A 53 0.40 -5.84 -15.73
CA ASP A 53 0.42 -6.19 -14.32
C ASP A 53 0.24 -4.98 -13.41
N VAL A 54 -0.11 -5.25 -12.16
CA VAL A 54 -0.02 -4.28 -11.07
C VAL A 54 0.91 -4.83 -10.00
N VAL A 55 1.71 -3.96 -9.39
CA VAL A 55 2.62 -4.33 -8.31
C VAL A 55 2.04 -3.88 -6.99
N ARG A 56 1.72 -4.82 -6.10
CA ARG A 56 1.21 -4.47 -4.77
C ARG A 56 2.34 -4.01 -3.85
N TYR A 57 2.05 -3.01 -3.02
CA TYR A 57 2.88 -2.59 -1.90
C TYR A 57 2.06 -2.62 -0.61
N ARG A 58 2.74 -2.79 0.53
CA ARG A 58 2.09 -2.78 1.84
C ARG A 58 3.03 -2.30 2.93
N ASP A 59 2.46 -2.10 4.11
CA ASP A 59 3.20 -1.77 5.32
C ASP A 59 4.05 -0.49 5.12
N LEU A 60 3.54 0.46 4.31
CA LEU A 60 4.22 1.72 3.98
C LEU A 60 4.12 2.69 5.17
N PRO A 61 5.25 3.09 5.78
CA PRO A 61 5.26 3.87 7.01
C PRO A 61 5.06 5.37 6.74
N GLY A 62 4.72 6.12 7.78
CA GLY A 62 4.50 7.57 7.69
C GLY A 62 5.69 8.35 7.10
N ALA A 63 6.92 7.93 7.35
CA ALA A 63 8.11 8.57 6.75
C ALA A 63 8.16 8.42 5.22
N ALA A 64 7.80 7.25 4.68
CA ALA A 64 7.68 7.04 3.25
C ALA A 64 6.48 7.81 2.68
N ALA A 65 5.36 7.84 3.41
CA ALA A 65 4.19 8.60 2.99
C ALA A 65 4.47 10.10 2.87
N ALA A 66 5.22 10.67 3.82
CA ALA A 66 5.66 12.06 3.78
C ALA A 66 6.58 12.35 2.57
N GLN A 67 7.42 11.40 2.16
CA GLN A 67 8.23 11.53 0.95
C GLN A 67 7.37 11.49 -0.31
N LEU A 68 6.40 10.57 -0.39
CA LEU A 68 5.47 10.50 -1.52
C LEU A 68 4.65 11.79 -1.65
N LEU A 69 4.14 12.36 -0.56
CA LEU A 69 3.41 13.64 -0.60
C LEU A 69 4.20 14.79 -1.24
N ARG A 70 5.54 14.79 -1.11
CA ARG A 70 6.39 15.85 -1.68
C ARG A 70 6.74 15.62 -3.14
N ARG A 71 6.71 14.37 -3.62
CA ARG A 71 7.24 13.99 -4.93
C ARG A 71 6.15 13.61 -5.93
N VAL A 72 5.01 13.09 -5.46
CA VAL A 72 3.89 12.74 -6.33
C VAL A 72 3.27 14.02 -6.91
N PRO A 73 3.05 14.11 -8.23
CA PRO A 73 2.43 15.28 -8.84
C PRO A 73 1.06 15.60 -8.23
N PRO A 74 0.70 16.88 -8.00
CA PRO A 74 -0.57 17.24 -7.36
C PRO A 74 -1.82 16.65 -8.01
N ALA A 75 -1.85 16.55 -9.34
CA ALA A 75 -2.97 15.92 -10.06
C ALA A 75 -3.14 14.43 -9.71
N ARG A 76 -2.04 13.72 -9.44
CA ARG A 76 -2.04 12.30 -9.06
C ARG A 76 -2.35 12.09 -7.59
N LEU A 77 -2.08 13.09 -6.73
CA LEU A 77 -2.50 13.07 -5.34
C LEU A 77 -4.03 13.11 -5.16
N ALA A 78 -4.77 13.64 -6.15
CA ALA A 78 -6.23 13.65 -6.16
C ALA A 78 -6.87 12.31 -6.55
N ASP A 79 -6.08 11.36 -7.08
CA ASP A 79 -6.55 10.03 -7.46
C ASP A 79 -7.06 9.26 -6.23
N ARG A 80 -7.99 8.32 -6.47
CA ARG A 80 -8.58 7.47 -5.43
C ARG A 80 -8.87 6.07 -5.96
N GLN A 81 -8.81 5.09 -5.06
CA GLN A 81 -9.31 3.74 -5.34
C GLN A 81 -10.83 3.72 -5.11
N ASN A 82 -11.63 3.60 -6.16
CA ASN A 82 -13.10 3.50 -6.04
C ASN A 82 -13.69 4.62 -5.14
N ALA A 83 -14.29 4.24 -4.02
CA ALA A 83 -14.90 5.14 -3.05
C ALA A 83 -13.95 5.57 -1.90
N ALA A 84 -12.68 5.19 -1.95
CA ALA A 84 -11.67 5.51 -0.95
C ALA A 84 -11.43 7.03 -0.81
N PRO A 85 -10.79 7.46 0.30
CA PRO A 85 -10.17 8.78 0.39
C PRO A 85 -9.15 8.98 -0.74
N SER A 86 -8.82 10.22 -1.07
CA SER A 86 -7.76 10.49 -2.04
C SER A 86 -6.40 9.98 -1.55
N LEU A 87 -5.48 9.76 -2.49
CA LEU A 87 -4.09 9.44 -2.18
C LEU A 87 -3.48 10.50 -1.24
N ALA A 88 -3.79 11.78 -1.47
CA ALA A 88 -3.38 12.88 -0.59
C ALA A 88 -3.81 12.67 0.86
N SER A 89 -5.10 12.37 1.10
CA SER A 89 -5.64 12.17 2.44
C SER A 89 -5.01 10.98 3.14
N VAL A 90 -4.89 9.84 2.44
CA VAL A 90 -4.29 8.63 3.01
C VAL A 90 -2.82 8.83 3.37
N LEU A 91 -2.02 9.42 2.47
CA LEU A 91 -0.61 9.69 2.76
C LEU A 91 -0.46 10.74 3.88
N THR A 92 -1.35 11.72 3.94
CA THR A 92 -1.36 12.73 5.02
C THR A 92 -1.66 12.10 6.38
N ALA A 93 -2.65 11.21 6.45
CA ALA A 93 -2.96 10.45 7.65
C ALA A 93 -1.75 9.63 8.12
N ALA A 94 -1.11 8.88 7.22
CA ALA A 94 0.09 8.11 7.54
C ALA A 94 1.26 8.99 7.99
N ALA A 95 1.53 10.10 7.29
CA ALA A 95 2.60 11.02 7.64
C ALA A 95 2.41 11.70 9.00
N ARG A 96 1.17 12.04 9.36
CA ARG A 96 0.83 12.66 10.66
C ARG A 96 0.76 11.66 11.81
N HIS A 97 0.53 10.38 11.51
CA HIS A 97 0.38 9.32 12.52
C HIS A 97 1.28 8.10 12.18
N PRO A 98 2.62 8.29 12.16
CA PRO A 98 3.57 7.31 11.61
C PRO A 98 3.59 5.96 12.33
N ASP A 99 3.22 5.93 13.61
CA ASP A 99 3.16 4.71 14.42
C ASP A 99 1.75 4.11 14.46
N VAL A 100 0.78 4.67 13.76
CA VAL A 100 -0.63 4.29 13.89
C VAL A 100 -1.23 3.86 12.57
N VAL A 101 -0.88 4.55 11.48
CA VAL A 101 -1.47 4.35 10.16
C VAL A 101 -0.40 3.85 9.19
N GLU A 102 -0.60 2.66 8.64
CA GLU A 102 0.19 2.11 7.54
C GLU A 102 -0.63 2.09 6.26
N VAL A 103 -0.01 2.38 5.11
CA VAL A 103 -0.68 2.40 3.80
C VAL A 103 -0.38 1.11 3.02
N HIS A 104 -1.36 0.62 2.28
CA HIS A 104 -1.18 -0.44 1.30
C HIS A 104 -1.95 -0.13 0.02
N GLY A 105 -1.50 -0.75 -1.08
CA GLY A 105 -1.96 -0.36 -2.40
C GLY A 105 -1.24 -1.08 -3.50
N TYR A 106 -1.29 -0.48 -4.69
CA TYR A 106 -0.61 -1.00 -5.86
C TYR A 106 -0.12 0.11 -6.78
N LEU A 107 0.77 -0.29 -7.66
CA LEU A 107 1.39 0.53 -8.70
C LEU A 107 0.93 0.01 -10.06
N VAL A 108 0.53 0.92 -10.93
CA VAL A 108 0.32 0.62 -12.35
C VAL A 108 1.56 1.08 -13.11
N PRO A 109 2.26 0.17 -13.81
CA PRO A 109 3.48 0.51 -14.50
C PRO A 109 3.23 1.31 -15.79
N PRO A 110 4.23 2.06 -16.26
CA PRO A 110 4.25 2.54 -17.63
C PRO A 110 4.25 1.34 -18.61
N PRO A 111 3.89 1.57 -19.87
CA PRO A 111 3.55 2.86 -20.47
C PRO A 111 2.02 3.06 -20.53
N ARG A 112 1.30 2.49 -19.55
CA ARG A 112 -0.15 2.59 -19.46
C ARG A 112 -0.57 4.04 -19.25
N GLU A 113 -1.69 4.41 -19.87
CA GLU A 113 -2.26 5.76 -19.72
C GLU A 113 -2.76 6.02 -18.29
N ASP A 114 -3.16 4.97 -17.59
CA ASP A 114 -3.55 4.98 -16.18
C ASP A 114 -2.39 4.69 -15.23
N GLU A 115 -1.14 5.01 -15.62
CA GLU A 115 0.03 4.99 -14.73
C GLU A 115 -0.28 5.72 -13.41
N ARG A 116 -0.26 4.97 -12.30
CA ARG A 116 -0.73 5.46 -11.00
C ARG A 116 -0.07 4.77 -9.82
N ILE A 117 -0.12 5.47 -8.69
CA ILE A 117 0.05 4.91 -7.36
C ILE A 117 -1.32 4.97 -6.71
N ALA A 118 -1.88 3.82 -6.37
CA ALA A 118 -3.15 3.75 -5.67
C ALA A 118 -2.91 3.42 -4.21
N ALA A 119 -3.54 4.14 -3.29
CA ALA A 119 -3.77 3.66 -1.94
C ALA A 119 -5.10 2.92 -1.95
N GLU A 120 -5.05 1.59 -1.87
CA GLU A 120 -6.28 0.77 -1.85
C GLU A 120 -6.80 0.60 -0.43
N GLY A 121 -5.97 0.83 0.58
CA GLY A 121 -6.40 0.78 1.96
C GLY A 121 -5.34 1.17 2.99
N ILE A 122 -5.75 1.07 4.25
CA ILE A 122 -4.91 1.39 5.42
C ILE A 122 -4.98 0.29 6.48
N VAL A 123 -3.96 0.24 7.33
CA VAL A 123 -4.00 -0.48 8.61
C VAL A 123 -3.93 0.54 9.73
N VAL A 124 -4.86 0.46 10.69
CA VAL A 124 -4.88 1.35 11.87
C VAL A 124 -4.67 0.56 13.17
N HIS A 125 -3.72 1.00 13.99
CA HIS A 125 -3.25 0.23 15.15
C HIS A 125 -3.79 0.69 16.50
N ASP A 126 -4.40 1.87 16.58
CA ASP A 126 -4.85 2.50 17.83
C ASP A 126 -6.34 2.31 18.12
N HIS A 127 -7.00 1.46 17.35
CA HIS A 127 -8.38 1.07 17.57
C HIS A 127 -8.43 -0.33 18.18
N PRO A 128 -8.85 -0.47 19.45
CA PRO A 128 -9.01 -1.77 20.08
C PRO A 128 -10.13 -2.55 19.38
N GLY A 129 -10.12 -3.87 19.60
CA GLY A 129 -11.07 -4.77 19.00
C GLY A 129 -10.80 -6.21 19.41
N PRO A 130 -11.70 -7.15 19.07
CA PRO A 130 -11.48 -8.57 19.27
C PRO A 130 -10.20 -9.08 18.58
N GLY A 131 -9.83 -10.32 18.90
CA GLY A 131 -8.57 -10.94 18.47
C GLY A 131 -8.37 -11.02 16.95
N ALA A 132 -7.16 -11.39 16.54
CA ALA A 132 -6.81 -11.55 15.13
C ALA A 132 -7.78 -12.52 14.41
N GLY A 133 -8.15 -12.21 13.17
CA GLY A 133 -9.07 -13.03 12.38
C GLY A 133 -10.54 -12.58 12.41
N THR A 134 -10.93 -11.63 13.28
CA THR A 134 -12.25 -11.01 13.17
C THR A 134 -12.39 -10.29 11.84
N LEU A 135 -13.33 -10.75 11.02
CA LEU A 135 -13.80 -10.08 9.82
C LEU A 135 -15.13 -9.42 10.16
N LEU A 136 -15.21 -8.11 9.93
CA LEU A 136 -16.47 -7.40 9.90
C LEU A 136 -16.83 -7.25 8.43
N ASP A 137 -17.92 -7.89 8.02
CA ASP A 137 -18.49 -7.67 6.69
C ASP A 137 -19.06 -6.25 6.68
N ALA A 138 -18.46 -5.38 5.86
CA ALA A 138 -18.90 -3.99 5.74
C ALA A 138 -19.97 -3.81 4.65
N GLY A 139 -20.45 -4.90 4.04
CA GLY A 139 -21.68 -4.93 3.26
C GLY A 139 -22.93 -4.96 4.16
N ASP A 140 -24.03 -5.56 3.70
CA ASP A 140 -25.30 -5.61 4.45
C ASP A 140 -25.37 -6.81 5.44
N GLY A 141 -24.22 -7.36 5.81
CA GLY A 141 -24.11 -8.57 6.64
C GLY A 141 -24.07 -8.29 8.15
N PRO A 142 -24.07 -9.35 8.98
CA PRO A 142 -23.77 -9.23 10.41
C PRO A 142 -22.34 -8.68 10.58
N GLY A 143 -22.20 -7.52 11.24
CA GLY A 143 -20.93 -6.79 11.36
C GLY A 143 -20.91 -5.43 10.65
N ALA A 144 -21.94 -5.13 9.83
CA ALA A 144 -22.03 -3.88 9.07
C ALA A 144 -22.08 -2.64 9.96
N GLU A 145 -22.85 -2.69 11.04
CA GLU A 145 -22.97 -1.59 12.00
C GLU A 145 -21.64 -1.34 12.72
N GLU A 146 -20.98 -2.40 13.19
CA GLU A 146 -19.67 -2.30 13.84
C GLU A 146 -18.58 -1.83 12.87
N ALA A 147 -18.59 -2.29 11.62
CA ALA A 147 -17.70 -1.84 10.56
C ALA A 147 -17.92 -0.35 10.26
N GLY A 148 -19.18 0.08 10.12
CA GLY A 148 -19.57 1.47 9.89
C GLY A 148 -19.15 2.36 11.06
N ALA A 149 -19.39 1.94 12.30
CA ALA A 149 -18.99 2.65 13.50
C ALA A 149 -17.46 2.75 13.64
N LEU A 150 -16.73 1.69 13.30
CA LEU A 150 -15.26 1.73 13.24
C LEU A 150 -14.78 2.70 12.17
N TRP A 151 -15.34 2.61 10.96
CA TRP A 151 -14.99 3.51 9.86
C TRP A 151 -15.25 4.97 10.23
N ALA A 152 -16.39 5.31 10.83
CA ALA A 152 -16.70 6.67 11.25
C ALA A 152 -15.66 7.22 12.25
N ARG A 153 -15.21 6.40 13.22
CA ARG A 153 -14.15 6.81 14.16
C ARG A 153 -12.81 7.01 13.46
N VAL A 154 -12.44 6.10 12.57
CA VAL A 154 -11.19 6.18 11.78
C VAL A 154 -11.19 7.41 10.89
N GLN A 155 -12.30 7.65 10.19
CA GLN A 155 -12.47 8.77 9.28
C GLN A 155 -12.29 10.10 10.00
N ALA A 156 -13.03 10.30 11.09
CA ALA A 156 -12.96 11.51 11.89
C ALA A 156 -11.58 11.71 12.54
N ARG A 157 -10.95 10.63 13.00
CA ARG A 157 -9.65 10.71 13.68
C ARG A 157 -8.50 11.08 12.75
N PHE A 158 -8.53 10.61 11.51
CA PHE A 158 -7.41 10.77 10.58
C PHE A 158 -7.68 11.76 9.44
N GLY A 159 -8.85 12.43 9.45
CA GLY A 159 -9.21 13.44 8.46
C GLY A 159 -9.41 12.86 7.06
N LEU A 160 -10.13 11.74 6.97
CA LEU A 160 -10.41 11.03 5.71
C LEU A 160 -11.79 11.42 5.14
N ASP A 161 -12.17 12.68 5.31
CA ASP A 161 -13.51 13.20 5.02
C ASP A 161 -13.83 13.25 3.52
N ASP A 162 -12.81 13.19 2.67
CA ASP A 162 -12.97 13.19 1.21
C ASP A 162 -13.27 11.80 0.61
N ALA A 163 -13.39 10.77 1.45
CA ALA A 163 -13.89 9.46 1.05
C ALA A 163 -15.31 9.57 0.49
N ARG A 164 -15.60 8.81 -0.57
CA ARG A 164 -16.96 8.71 -1.15
C ARG A 164 -17.78 7.58 -0.54
N GLY A 165 -17.14 6.69 0.22
CA GLY A 165 -17.77 5.56 0.89
C GLY A 165 -16.82 4.86 1.85
N GLY A 166 -17.38 4.03 2.72
CA GLY A 166 -16.61 3.19 3.65
C GLY A 166 -15.86 2.06 2.95
N PRO A 167 -14.86 1.46 3.62
CA PRO A 167 -14.16 0.28 3.13
C PRO A 167 -15.12 -0.93 3.06
N GLN A 168 -15.08 -1.72 1.99
CA GLN A 168 -15.89 -2.94 1.87
C GLN A 168 -15.31 -4.11 2.68
N VAL A 169 -14.02 -4.06 3.03
CA VAL A 169 -13.39 -5.07 3.87
C VAL A 169 -12.81 -4.41 5.11
N VAL A 170 -13.31 -4.85 6.27
CA VAL A 170 -12.84 -4.43 7.60
C VAL A 170 -12.40 -5.67 8.37
N ARG A 171 -11.09 -5.86 8.55
CA ARG A 171 -10.56 -7.11 9.12
C ARG A 171 -9.47 -6.86 10.14
N ARG A 172 -9.47 -7.60 11.24
CA ARG A 172 -8.36 -7.61 12.18
C ARG A 172 -7.17 -8.36 11.59
N ARG A 173 -6.03 -7.69 11.46
CA ARG A 173 -4.76 -8.24 10.96
C ARG A 173 -3.63 -7.97 11.94
N THR A 174 -2.68 -8.89 12.04
CA THR A 174 -1.40 -8.66 12.70
C THR A 174 -0.38 -8.27 11.64
N CYS A 175 0.29 -7.13 11.83
CA CYS A 175 1.39 -6.70 10.95
C CYS A 175 2.53 -7.72 11.07
N PRO A 176 2.93 -8.43 9.99
CA PRO A 176 3.98 -9.45 10.08
C PRO A 176 5.34 -8.89 10.49
N ARG A 177 5.61 -7.61 10.17
CA ARG A 177 6.87 -6.93 10.45
C ARG A 177 7.01 -6.50 11.91
N THR A 178 5.91 -6.06 12.54
CA THR A 178 5.95 -5.46 13.88
C THR A 178 5.23 -6.30 14.95
N GLY A 179 4.47 -7.32 14.55
CA GLY A 179 3.63 -8.11 15.45
C GLY A 179 2.41 -7.35 16.00
N ARG A 180 2.21 -6.09 15.58
CA ARG A 180 1.12 -5.25 16.09
C ARG A 180 -0.20 -5.61 15.43
N ALA A 181 -1.23 -5.82 16.24
CA ALA A 181 -2.58 -5.98 15.75
C ALA A 181 -3.14 -4.63 15.27
N GLY A 182 -3.91 -4.65 14.19
CA GLY A 182 -4.52 -3.48 13.58
C GLY A 182 -5.77 -3.85 12.80
N TRP A 183 -6.57 -2.84 12.48
CA TRP A 183 -7.71 -2.98 11.58
C TRP A 183 -7.27 -2.66 10.16
N TYR A 184 -7.35 -3.66 9.30
CA TYR A 184 -7.16 -3.57 7.86
C TYR A 184 -8.46 -3.11 7.23
N LEU A 185 -8.41 -1.94 6.59
CA LEU A 185 -9.53 -1.30 5.91
C LEU A 185 -9.18 -1.24 4.42
N TRP A 186 -10.00 -1.84 3.57
CA TRP A 186 -9.71 -1.97 2.14
C TRP A 186 -10.92 -1.61 1.28
N TRP A 187 -10.65 -0.77 0.28
CA TRP A 187 -11.59 -0.36 -0.75
C TRP A 187 -11.40 -1.21 -2.01
N THR A 188 -12.22 -2.24 -2.18
CA THR A 188 -12.22 -3.12 -3.36
C THR A 188 -13.20 -2.65 -4.43
#